data_AF-A0A656JX11-F1
#
_entry.id   AF-A0A656JX11-F1
#
_cell.length_a   1.000
_cell.length_b   1.000
_cell.length_c   1.000
_cell.angle_alpha   90.00
_cell.angle_beta   90.00
_cell.angle_gamma   90.00
#
_symmetry.space_group_name_H-M   'P 1'
#
loop_
_entity.id
_entity.type
_entity.pdbx_description
1 polymer ?
#
loop_
_entity_poly.entity_id
_entity_poly.type
_entity_poly.pdbx_seq_one_letter_code
_entity_poly.pdbx_strand_id
1 'polypeptide(L)'
;ALQRIARLTGLNIIMGAGFYLEPSHPHYVRERSVEQLAQQIIHDVGGGEGKPEVLAGLIGEIGVSAAFTPDEEKSLRAAARASAATGVPLSVHLPGW
;
A
#
# COMPACT_ATOMS: atom_id res chain seq x y z
N ALA A 1 4.95 -9.25 -13.14
CA ALA A 1 5.82 -8.56 -14.11
C ALA A 1 7.15 -8.09 -13.49
N LEU A 2 7.13 -7.38 -12.36
CA LEU A 2 8.33 -6.82 -11.70
C LEU A 2 9.44 -7.86 -11.46
N GLN A 3 9.11 -9.02 -10.89
CA GLN A 3 10.07 -10.11 -10.65
C GLN A 3 10.79 -10.57 -11.93
N ARG A 4 10.08 -10.63 -13.07
CA ARG A 4 10.66 -10.97 -14.38
C ARG A 4 11.65 -9.90 -14.84
N ILE A 5 11.30 -8.62 -14.71
CA ILE A 5 12.16 -7.49 -15.12
C ILE A 5 13.42 -7.45 -14.25
N ALA A 6 13.29 -7.61 -12.94
CA ALA A 6 14.43 -7.66 -12.02
C ALA A 6 15.42 -8.76 -12.42
N ARG A 7 14.92 -9.98 -12.68
CA ARG A 7 15.76 -11.13 -13.11
C ARG A 7 16.44 -10.90 -14.46
N LEU A 8 15.76 -10.27 -15.42
CA LEU A 8 16.31 -10.02 -16.77
C LEU A 8 17.33 -8.89 -16.81
N THR A 9 17.21 -7.90 -15.92
CA THR A 9 18.04 -6.68 -15.94
C THR A 9 19.13 -6.67 -14.89
N GLY A 10 19.01 -7.46 -13.82
CA GLY A 10 19.86 -7.38 -12.64
C GLY A 10 19.58 -6.17 -11.73
N LEU A 11 18.54 -5.38 -12.03
CA LEU A 11 18.14 -4.25 -11.19
C LEU A 11 17.36 -4.70 -9.96
N ASN A 12 17.62 -4.03 -8.83
CA ASN A 12 16.78 -4.14 -7.63
C ASN A 12 15.50 -3.33 -7.84
N ILE A 13 14.35 -4.00 -7.84
CA ILE A 13 13.03 -3.37 -7.98
C ILE A 13 12.26 -3.60 -6.69
N ILE A 14 11.90 -2.51 -6.00
CA ILE A 14 11.09 -2.56 -4.79
C ILE A 14 9.63 -2.29 -5.16
N MET A 15 8.76 -3.25 -4.89
CA MET A 15 7.32 -3.14 -5.12
C MET A 15 6.65 -2.39 -3.97
N GLY A 16 5.74 -1.47 -4.30
CA GLY A 16 4.86 -0.79 -3.36
C GLY A 16 3.57 -1.58 -3.07
N ALA A 17 2.93 -1.30 -1.94
CA ALA A 17 1.61 -1.81 -1.55
C ALA A 17 0.73 -0.71 -0.97
N GLY A 18 -0.59 -0.79 -1.17
CA GLY A 18 -1.56 0.18 -0.65
C GLY A 18 -2.47 0.74 -1.74
N PHE A 19 -3.13 1.84 -1.43
CA PHE A 19 -4.16 2.43 -2.30
C PHE A 19 -3.85 3.88 -2.61
N TYR A 20 -3.99 4.24 -3.89
CA TYR A 20 -3.73 5.58 -4.40
C TYR A 20 -4.92 6.52 -4.12
N LEU A 21 -5.24 7.47 -5.00
CA LEU A 21 -6.37 8.40 -4.85
C LEU A 21 -7.72 7.68 -4.95
N GLU A 22 -8.75 8.17 -4.25
CA GLU A 22 -10.09 7.54 -4.19
C GLU A 22 -10.66 7.13 -5.58
N PRO A 23 -10.56 7.94 -6.66
CA PRO A 23 -11.09 7.55 -7.97
C PRO A 23 -10.48 6.28 -8.58
N SER A 24 -9.30 5.87 -8.10
CA SER A 24 -8.61 4.65 -8.55
C SER A 24 -8.84 3.45 -7.64
N HIS A 25 -9.53 3.64 -6.52
CA HIS A 25 -9.77 2.55 -5.56
C HIS A 25 -10.68 1.48 -6.18
N PRO A 26 -10.33 0.20 -6.00
CA PRO A 26 -11.28 -0.88 -6.21
C PRO A 26 -12.51 -0.71 -5.31
N HIS A 27 -13.70 -1.13 -5.78
CA HIS A 27 -14.96 -0.99 -5.04
C HIS A 27 -14.89 -1.49 -3.58
N TYR A 28 -14.18 -2.60 -3.35
CA TYR A 28 -14.06 -3.20 -2.03
C TYR A 28 -13.39 -2.29 -0.99
N VAL A 29 -12.60 -1.30 -1.40
CA VAL A 29 -11.91 -0.39 -0.48
C VAL A 29 -12.92 0.46 0.27
N ARG A 30 -14.01 0.87 -0.40
CA ARG A 30 -15.10 1.64 0.20
C ARG A 30 -15.79 0.86 1.32
N GLU A 31 -16.01 -0.43 1.11
CA GLU A 31 -16.73 -1.32 2.02
C GLU A 31 -15.88 -1.83 3.20
N ARG A 32 -14.56 -1.84 3.06
CA ARG A 32 -13.65 -2.35 4.10
C ARG A 32 -13.37 -1.32 5.18
N SER A 33 -13.22 -1.82 6.41
CA SER A 33 -12.77 -1.03 7.55
C SER A 33 -11.27 -0.71 7.47
N VAL A 34 -10.82 0.27 8.25
CA VAL A 34 -9.39 0.61 8.39
C VAL A 34 -8.57 -0.62 8.78
N GLU A 35 -9.09 -1.44 9.70
CA GLU A 35 -8.42 -2.66 10.18
C GLU A 35 -8.27 -3.69 9.07
N GLN A 36 -9.33 -3.92 8.28
CA GLN A 36 -9.28 -4.87 7.16
C GLN A 36 -8.28 -4.43 6.09
N LEU A 37 -8.23 -3.14 5.77
CA LEU A 37 -7.24 -2.59 4.83
C LEU A 37 -5.83 -2.66 5.41
N ALA A 38 -5.64 -2.40 6.70
CA ALA A 38 -4.34 -2.52 7.35
C ALA A 38 -3.83 -3.96 7.31
N GLN A 39 -4.70 -4.94 7.60
CA GLN A 39 -4.34 -6.36 7.53
C GLN A 39 -3.97 -6.80 6.12
N GLN A 40 -4.67 -6.28 5.10
CA GLN A 40 -4.28 -6.51 3.71
C GLN A 40 -2.87 -5.99 3.43
N ILE A 41 -2.57 -4.74 3.80
CA ILE A 41 -1.24 -4.16 3.57
C ILE A 41 -0.16 -4.93 4.36
N ILE A 42 -0.44 -5.33 5.61
CA ILE A 42 0.46 -6.16 6.44
C ILE A 42 0.76 -7.50 5.76
N HIS A 43 -0.24 -8.16 5.20
CA HIS A 43 -0.05 -9.38 4.42
C HIS A 43 0.84 -9.13 3.19
N ASP A 44 0.56 -8.08 2.42
CA ASP A 44 1.27 -7.76 1.18
C ASP A 44 2.76 -7.47 1.40
N VAL A 45 3.11 -6.91 2.57
CA VAL A 45 4.51 -6.69 2.98
C VAL A 45 5.12 -7.85 3.78
N GLY A 46 4.39 -8.96 3.95
CA GLY A 46 4.89 -10.18 4.57
C GLY A 46 4.89 -10.20 6.11
N GLY A 47 4.13 -9.31 6.75
CA GLY A 47 3.93 -9.27 8.19
C GLY A 47 2.76 -10.12 8.72
N GLY A 48 1.94 -10.69 7.82
CA GLY A 48 0.79 -11.54 8.16
C GLY A 48 1.08 -13.05 8.19
N GLU A 49 0.08 -13.82 8.59
CA GLU A 49 0.07 -15.28 8.45
C GLU A 49 -0.23 -15.68 7.00
N GLY A 50 0.59 -16.57 6.43
CA GLY A 50 0.59 -16.82 4.99
C GLY A 50 1.18 -15.63 4.24
N LYS A 51 2.34 -15.80 3.61
CA LYS A 51 3.03 -14.72 2.92
C LYS A 51 2.82 -14.81 1.41
N PRO A 52 2.70 -13.68 0.70
CA PRO A 52 2.78 -13.67 -0.75
C PRO A 52 4.10 -14.28 -1.24
N GLU A 53 4.10 -14.85 -2.45
CA GLU A 53 5.33 -15.32 -3.12
C GLU A 53 6.34 -14.18 -3.33
N VAL A 54 5.85 -12.97 -3.60
CA VAL A 54 6.64 -11.75 -3.76
C VAL A 54 6.11 -10.69 -2.84
N LEU A 55 6.96 -10.22 -1.93
CA LEU A 55 6.60 -9.21 -0.93
C LEU A 55 6.73 -7.80 -1.51
N ALA A 56 5.85 -6.90 -1.08
CA ALA A 56 6.09 -5.48 -1.19
C ALA A 56 7.16 -5.06 -0.16
N GLY A 57 8.03 -4.13 -0.56
CA GLY A 57 9.09 -3.58 0.31
C GLY A 57 8.86 -2.12 0.71
N LEU A 58 7.75 -1.54 0.27
CA LEU A 58 7.34 -0.17 0.57
C LEU A 58 5.81 -0.14 0.70
N ILE A 59 5.29 0.59 1.69
CA ILE A 59 3.85 0.90 1.76
C ILE A 59 3.65 2.23 1.03
N GLY A 60 3.03 2.21 -0.14
CA GLY A 60 2.75 3.37 -0.96
C GLY A 60 2.91 3.11 -2.47
N GLU A 61 2.70 4.13 -3.30
CA GLU A 61 2.33 5.51 -2.92
C GLU A 61 0.88 5.63 -2.41
N ILE A 62 0.70 6.09 -1.17
CA ILE A 62 -0.65 6.26 -0.59
C ILE A 62 -1.21 7.60 -1.01
N GLY A 63 -2.38 7.59 -1.65
CA GLY A 63 -3.00 8.77 -2.21
C GLY A 63 -3.58 9.70 -1.16
N VAL A 64 -3.15 10.95 -1.15
CA VAL A 64 -3.84 12.07 -0.49
C VAL A 64 -4.10 13.15 -1.54
N SER A 65 -5.37 13.36 -1.89
CA SER A 65 -5.76 14.46 -2.78
C SER A 65 -5.91 15.77 -2.00
N ALA A 66 -6.12 16.87 -2.72
CA ALA A 66 -6.44 18.16 -2.11
C ALA A 66 -7.77 18.14 -1.35
N ALA A 67 -8.69 17.24 -1.71
CA ALA A 67 -9.97 17.08 -1.04
C ALA A 67 -9.84 16.24 0.25
N PHE A 68 -8.76 15.46 0.37
CA PHE A 68 -8.48 14.51 1.44
C PHE A 68 -9.75 13.78 1.90
N THR A 69 -10.31 12.98 1.00
CA THR A 69 -11.64 12.42 1.17
C THR A 69 -11.70 11.41 2.33
N PRO A 70 -12.89 11.06 2.84
CA PRO A 70 -13.00 10.06 3.90
C PRO A 70 -12.36 8.71 3.55
N ASP A 71 -12.41 8.29 2.27
CA ASP A 71 -11.78 7.05 1.82
C ASP A 71 -10.25 7.17 1.70
N GLU A 72 -9.72 8.35 1.36
CA GLU A 72 -8.28 8.64 1.41
C GLU A 72 -7.76 8.70 2.85
N GLU A 73 -8.49 9.33 3.78
CA GLU A 73 -8.17 9.32 5.20
C GLU A 73 -8.17 7.89 5.75
N LYS A 74 -9.18 7.09 5.41
CA LYS A 74 -9.29 5.67 5.78
C LYS A 74 -8.09 4.87 5.26
N SER A 75 -7.72 5.06 4.00
CA SER A 75 -6.55 4.44 3.37
C SER A 75 -5.25 4.84 4.08
N LEU A 76 -5.04 6.13 4.35
CA LEU A 76 -3.85 6.63 5.04
C LEU A 76 -3.72 6.07 6.46
N ARG A 77 -4.83 6.01 7.22
CA ARG A 77 -4.84 5.39 8.55
C ARG A 77 -4.48 3.91 8.49
N ALA A 78 -4.99 3.17 7.50
CA ALA A 78 -4.67 1.77 7.32
C ALA A 78 -3.18 1.56 7.01
N ALA A 79 -2.63 2.36 6.10
CA ALA A 79 -1.22 2.32 5.74
C ALA A 79 -0.30 2.70 6.91
N ALA A 80 -0.66 3.72 7.71
CA ALA A 80 0.09 4.11 8.90
C ALA A 80 0.12 3.00 9.96
N ARG A 81 -1.01 2.31 10.18
CA ARG A 81 -1.09 1.16 11.09
C ARG A 81 -0.23 -0.01 10.59
N ALA A 82 -0.28 -0.30 9.29
CA ALA A 82 0.53 -1.35 8.69
C ALA A 82 2.03 -1.06 8.80
N SER A 83 2.45 0.20 8.56
CA SER A 83 3.82 0.64 8.75
C SER A 83 4.27 0.48 10.20
N ALA A 84 3.45 0.93 11.16
CA ALA A 84 3.74 0.78 12.59
C ALA A 84 3.85 -0.69 13.02
N ALA A 85 3.03 -1.58 12.48
CA ALA A 85 3.02 -3.00 12.82
C ALA A 85 4.20 -3.79 12.22
N THR A 86 4.72 -3.36 11.06
CA THR A 86 5.68 -4.15 10.27
C THR A 86 7.07 -3.50 10.19
N GLY A 87 7.19 -2.22 10.49
CA GLY A 87 8.42 -1.43 10.29
C GLY A 87 8.72 -1.10 8.83
N VAL A 88 7.87 -1.49 7.88
CA VAL A 88 8.05 -1.17 6.46
C VAL A 88 7.81 0.33 6.23
N PRO A 89 8.68 1.04 5.47
CA PRO A 89 8.53 2.46 5.23
C PRO A 89 7.21 2.82 4.54
N LEU A 90 6.68 4.00 4.86
CA LEU A 90 5.47 4.57 4.28
C LEU A 90 5.82 5.74 3.34
N SER A 91 5.36 5.67 2.10
CA SER A 91 5.41 6.74 1.09
C SER A 91 4.00 7.29 0.83
N VAL A 92 3.86 8.62 0.87
CA VAL A 92 2.58 9.31 0.71
C VAL A 92 2.65 10.24 -0.49
N HIS A 93 1.72 10.08 -1.43
CA HIS A 93 1.47 11.03 -2.49
C HIS A 93 0.73 12.25 -1.92
N LEU A 94 1.25 13.45 -2.17
CA LEU A 94 0.69 14.69 -1.67
C LEU A 94 0.09 15.53 -2.81
N PRO A 95 -0.97 16.31 -2.55
CA PRO A 95 -1.52 17.19 -3.58
C PRO A 95 -0.52 18.31 -3.88
N GLY A 96 -0.02 18.36 -5.11
CA GLY A 96 0.95 19.36 -5.55
C GLY A 96 2.27 18.81 -6.10
N TRP A 97 2.38 17.48 -6.24
CA TRP A 97 3.41 16.80 -7.02
C TRP A 97 2.80 16.05 -8.20
#